data_AF-A0A7W3TSG7-F1
#
_entry.id   AF-A0A7W3TSG7-F1
#
_cell.length_a   1.000
_cell.length_b   1.000
_cell.length_c   1.000
_cell.angle_alpha   90.00
_cell.angle_beta   90.00
_cell.angle_gamma   90.00
#
_symmetry.space_group_name_H-M   'P 1'
#
loop_
_entity.id
_entity.type
_entity.pdbx_description
1 polymer ?
#
loop_
_entity_poly.entity_id
_entity_poly.type
_entity_poly.pdbx_seq_one_letter_code
_entity_poly.pdbx_strand_id
1 'polypeptide(L)'
;MKRMYSLIAIIIVFLCFAFFKENNGFVNRQRIPKVGVLTLMHHPALDEIYKGYVDELAKEGYHNGKNIKIEYQNANGDQSNLKTMASKLVNDNSTVLFGITTPAAQALANSTTKTPIVLGAVTDPRAAGLVKNNQHPGGNITGVSDQAPIREQLDLIKQFMPRMKTLGVIYTSSDASAVAGYHQIKRECRKMHISLKAYSIANSNDLNQVSEQMLSQVDAVIVPTDNTIAGAMQTLVKNADAANKPVFPATDTMVKQGGVATYSVNQRALGVQGAKMTVAILKGKSKPADTPIEYMKHGTPVLNIKQARKLNLQIPAQFEKDAETKGEVYK
;
A
#
# COMPACT_ATOMS: atom_id res chain seq x y z
N MET A 1 -7.92 -62.82 -48.57
CA MET A 1 -7.04 -61.63 -48.47
C MET A 1 -7.79 -60.29 -48.57
N LYS A 2 -8.58 -60.02 -49.63
CA LYS A 2 -9.30 -58.73 -49.79
C LYS A 2 -10.21 -58.32 -48.60
N ARG A 3 -10.95 -59.27 -48.01
CA ARG A 3 -11.81 -59.01 -46.83
C ARG A 3 -11.02 -58.66 -45.56
N MET A 4 -9.79 -59.15 -45.44
CA MET A 4 -8.92 -58.89 -44.28
C MET A 4 -8.35 -57.47 -44.33
N TYR A 5 -7.99 -56.98 -45.52
CA TYR A 5 -7.52 -55.60 -45.71
C TYR A 5 -8.62 -54.56 -45.46
N SER A 6 -9.88 -54.85 -45.83
CA SER A 6 -11.01 -53.98 -45.49
C SER A 6 -11.24 -53.87 -43.98
N LEU A 7 -11.10 -54.98 -43.24
CA LEU A 7 -11.27 -54.97 -41.79
C LEU A 7 -10.19 -54.13 -41.10
N ILE A 8 -8.93 -54.26 -41.55
CA ILE A 8 -7.80 -53.49 -41.04
C ILE A 8 -7.97 -52.00 -41.33
N ALA A 9 -8.42 -51.63 -42.53
CA ALA A 9 -8.66 -50.23 -42.89
C ALA A 9 -9.74 -49.57 -42.01
N ILE A 10 -10.82 -50.29 -41.70
CA ILE A 10 -11.89 -49.79 -40.83
C ILE A 10 -11.38 -49.58 -39.40
N ILE A 11 -10.56 -50.49 -38.88
CA ILE A 11 -9.95 -50.37 -37.55
C ILE A 11 -9.02 -49.16 -37.48
N ILE A 12 -8.19 -48.92 -38.51
CA ILE A 12 -7.29 -47.77 -38.56
C ILE A 12 -8.09 -46.46 -38.60
N VAL A 13 -9.14 -46.37 -39.41
CA VAL A 13 -9.99 -45.17 -39.47
C VAL A 13 -10.68 -44.93 -38.13
N PHE A 14 -11.16 -45.98 -37.47
CA PHE A 14 -11.77 -45.88 -36.14
C PHE A 14 -10.77 -45.41 -35.07
N LEU A 15 -9.54 -45.95 -35.08
CA LEU A 15 -8.47 -45.55 -34.16
C LEU A 15 -8.01 -44.11 -34.41
N CYS A 16 -7.87 -43.69 -35.68
CA CYS A 16 -7.56 -42.31 -36.02
C CYS A 16 -8.67 -41.34 -35.58
N PHE A 17 -9.94 -41.74 -35.74
CA PHE A 17 -11.07 -40.94 -35.29
C PHE A 17 -11.15 -40.86 -33.76
N ALA A 18 -10.90 -41.97 -33.06
CA ALA A 18 -10.84 -42.01 -31.60
C ALA A 18 -9.70 -41.12 -31.06
N PHE A 19 -8.51 -41.21 -31.67
CA PHE A 19 -7.35 -40.39 -31.31
C PHE A 19 -7.60 -38.88 -31.55
N PHE A 20 -8.25 -38.52 -32.67
CA PHE A 20 -8.62 -37.12 -32.93
C PHE A 20 -9.71 -36.61 -31.98
N LYS A 21 -10.66 -37.47 -31.60
CA LYS A 21 -11.73 -37.12 -30.65
C LYS A 21 -11.19 -36.97 -29.21
N GLU A 22 -10.19 -37.76 -28.85
CA GLU A 22 -9.49 -37.66 -27.55
C GLU A 22 -8.60 -36.41 -27.48
N ASN A 23 -7.90 -36.05 -28.57
CA ASN A 23 -7.13 -34.79 -28.63
C ASN A 23 -8.00 -33.52 -28.66
N ASN A 24 -9.21 -33.59 -29.22
CA ASN A 24 -10.17 -32.46 -29.18
C ASN A 24 -10.91 -32.35 -27.83
N GLY A 25 -10.66 -33.28 -26.89
CA GLY A 25 -11.26 -33.33 -25.56
C GLY A 25 -10.49 -32.60 -24.46
N PHE A 26 -9.37 -31.92 -24.76
CA PHE A 26 -8.79 -30.96 -23.83
C PHE A 26 -9.66 -29.70 -23.77
N VAL A 27 -10.80 -29.81 -23.08
CA VAL A 27 -11.41 -28.64 -22.46
C VAL A 27 -10.34 -28.09 -21.54
N ASN A 28 -9.68 -27.02 -21.98
CA ASN A 28 -8.83 -26.20 -21.15
C ASN A 28 -9.75 -25.68 -20.03
N ARG A 29 -9.87 -26.44 -18.93
CA ARG A 29 -10.48 -25.95 -17.70
C ARG A 29 -9.65 -24.75 -17.34
N GLN A 30 -10.13 -23.55 -17.72
CA GLN A 30 -9.54 -22.29 -17.32
C GLN A 30 -9.41 -22.38 -15.81
N ARG A 31 -8.19 -22.64 -15.33
CA ARG A 31 -7.93 -22.71 -13.90
C ARG A 31 -8.32 -21.34 -13.37
N ILE A 32 -9.29 -21.32 -12.47
CA ILE A 32 -9.74 -20.10 -11.81
C ILE A 32 -8.49 -19.44 -11.24
N PRO A 33 -8.11 -18.23 -11.71
CA PRO A 33 -6.90 -17.58 -11.25
C PRO A 33 -6.98 -17.36 -9.74
N LYS A 34 -5.84 -17.54 -9.06
CA LYS A 34 -5.73 -17.29 -7.64
C LYS A 34 -4.90 -16.04 -7.42
N VAL A 35 -5.44 -15.10 -6.65
CA VAL A 35 -4.71 -13.93 -6.17
C VAL A 35 -4.43 -14.12 -4.69
N GLY A 36 -3.16 -14.11 -4.33
CA GLY A 36 -2.73 -14.10 -2.94
C GLY A 36 -2.53 -12.67 -2.47
N VAL A 37 -3.15 -12.27 -1.37
CA VAL A 37 -2.99 -10.95 -0.77
C VAL A 37 -2.33 -11.12 0.59
N LEU A 38 -1.25 -10.38 0.84
CA LEU A 38 -0.56 -10.36 2.13
C LEU A 38 -0.52 -8.93 2.66
N THR A 39 -0.92 -8.74 3.92
CA THR A 39 -0.73 -7.50 4.67
C THR A 39 0.01 -7.76 5.98
N LEU A 40 0.71 -6.74 6.50
CA LEU A 40 1.36 -6.82 7.80
C LEU A 40 0.35 -6.83 8.95
N MET A 41 -0.62 -5.93 8.94
CA MET A 41 -1.54 -5.72 10.05
C MET A 41 -2.87 -5.12 9.58
N HIS A 42 -3.83 -4.98 10.50
CA HIS A 42 -5.03 -4.19 10.28
C HIS A 42 -4.86 -2.77 10.83
N HIS A 43 -5.17 -1.79 10.00
CA HIS A 43 -5.54 -0.43 10.40
C HIS A 43 -6.30 0.23 9.25
N PRO A 44 -7.06 1.31 9.50
CA PRO A 44 -8.04 1.83 8.52
C PRO A 44 -7.49 2.07 7.11
N ALA A 45 -6.27 2.61 6.97
CA ALA A 45 -5.66 2.82 5.65
C ALA A 45 -5.42 1.52 4.86
N LEU A 46 -4.90 0.45 5.49
CA LEU A 46 -4.65 -0.83 4.80
C LEU A 46 -5.97 -1.52 4.42
N ASP A 47 -6.98 -1.37 5.28
CA ASP A 47 -8.32 -1.90 5.02
C ASP A 47 -8.96 -1.21 3.80
N GLU A 48 -8.77 0.11 3.64
CA GLU A 48 -9.24 0.83 2.44
C GLU A 48 -8.48 0.44 1.17
N ILE A 49 -7.17 0.18 1.24
CA ILE A 49 -6.40 -0.39 0.12
C ILE A 49 -6.99 -1.74 -0.30
N TYR A 50 -7.18 -2.65 0.66
CA TYR A 50 -7.73 -3.97 0.35
C TYR A 50 -9.16 -3.88 -0.21
N LYS A 51 -9.99 -3.01 0.37
CA LYS A 51 -11.37 -2.80 -0.12
C LYS A 51 -11.39 -2.23 -1.53
N GLY A 52 -10.57 -1.21 -1.81
CA GLY A 52 -10.42 -0.66 -3.17
C GLY A 52 -9.97 -1.72 -4.18
N TYR A 53 -9.05 -2.60 -3.76
CA TYR A 53 -8.57 -3.70 -4.58
C TYR A 53 -9.66 -4.72 -4.92
N VAL A 54 -10.39 -5.22 -3.92
CA VAL A 54 -11.47 -6.19 -4.11
C VAL A 54 -12.63 -5.61 -4.94
N ASP A 55 -13.03 -4.37 -4.65
CA ASP A 55 -14.15 -3.73 -5.35
C ASP A 55 -13.80 -3.46 -6.82
N GLU A 56 -12.56 -3.09 -7.13
CA GLU A 56 -12.13 -2.89 -8.51
C GLU A 56 -11.96 -4.22 -9.27
N LEU A 57 -11.45 -5.28 -8.63
CA LEU A 57 -11.45 -6.62 -9.23
C LEU A 57 -12.88 -7.03 -9.63
N ALA A 58 -13.87 -6.80 -8.77
CA ALA A 58 -15.26 -7.10 -9.06
C ALA A 58 -15.80 -6.26 -10.24
N LYS A 59 -15.46 -4.97 -10.33
CA LYS A 59 -15.84 -4.11 -11.47
C LYS A 59 -15.21 -4.55 -12.79
N GLU A 60 -13.98 -5.06 -12.74
CA GLU A 60 -13.26 -5.66 -13.88
C GLU A 60 -13.79 -7.07 -14.25
N GLY A 61 -14.84 -7.53 -13.57
CA GLY A 61 -15.53 -8.80 -13.83
C GLY A 61 -14.97 -9.99 -13.06
N TYR A 62 -14.03 -9.80 -12.13
CA TYR A 62 -13.47 -10.87 -11.29
C TYR A 62 -14.15 -10.91 -9.92
N HIS A 63 -15.05 -11.88 -9.75
CA HIS A 63 -15.81 -12.09 -8.52
C HIS A 63 -15.25 -13.28 -7.73
N ASN A 64 -14.85 -13.01 -6.49
CA ASN A 64 -14.27 -14.02 -5.61
C ASN A 64 -15.20 -15.23 -5.44
N GLY A 65 -14.64 -16.45 -5.52
CA GLY A 65 -15.37 -17.71 -5.43
C GLY A 65 -16.13 -18.11 -6.69
N LYS A 66 -16.22 -17.23 -7.72
CA LYS A 66 -16.86 -17.54 -9.00
C LYS A 66 -15.83 -17.77 -10.10
N ASN A 67 -15.06 -16.74 -10.43
CA ASN A 67 -14.08 -16.76 -11.52
C ASN A 67 -12.70 -16.21 -11.11
N ILE A 68 -12.51 -15.91 -9.83
CA ILE A 68 -11.22 -15.69 -9.18
C ILE A 68 -11.27 -16.26 -7.77
N LYS A 69 -10.14 -16.73 -7.23
CA LYS A 69 -10.00 -17.02 -5.80
C LYS A 69 -9.05 -15.99 -5.17
N ILE A 70 -9.54 -15.23 -4.20
CA ILE A 70 -8.74 -14.30 -3.40
C ILE A 70 -8.42 -14.99 -2.08
N GLU A 71 -7.12 -15.21 -1.84
CA GLU A 71 -6.59 -15.74 -0.58
C GLU A 71 -5.94 -14.59 0.20
N TYR A 72 -6.60 -14.12 1.25
CA TYR A 72 -6.14 -12.98 2.06
C TYR A 72 -5.43 -13.48 3.32
N GLN A 73 -4.25 -12.94 3.59
CA GLN A 73 -3.42 -13.26 4.76
C GLN A 73 -3.03 -11.97 5.48
N ASN A 74 -3.18 -11.97 6.80
CA ASN A 74 -2.78 -10.86 7.66
C ASN A 74 -1.82 -11.38 8.73
N ALA A 75 -0.62 -10.80 8.81
CA ALA A 75 0.41 -11.19 9.77
C ALA A 75 0.16 -10.70 11.21
N ASN A 76 -0.91 -9.93 11.44
CA ASN A 76 -1.34 -9.39 12.73
C ASN A 76 -0.24 -8.58 13.45
N GLY A 77 0.55 -7.83 12.68
CA GLY A 77 1.66 -7.01 13.17
C GLY A 77 2.94 -7.78 13.47
N ASP A 78 2.94 -9.11 13.32
CA ASP A 78 4.10 -9.95 13.59
C ASP A 78 4.91 -10.20 12.31
N GLN A 79 6.13 -9.65 12.25
CA GLN A 79 7.00 -9.83 11.10
C GLN A 79 7.40 -11.30 10.87
N SER A 80 7.43 -12.14 11.91
CA SER A 80 7.77 -13.56 11.78
C SER A 80 6.68 -14.33 11.02
N ASN A 81 5.42 -13.92 11.13
CA ASN A 81 4.30 -14.52 10.41
C ASN A 81 4.35 -14.25 8.90
N LEU A 82 4.88 -13.10 8.48
CA LEU A 82 4.94 -12.71 7.07
C LEU A 82 5.65 -13.76 6.20
N LYS A 83 6.76 -14.34 6.68
CA LYS A 83 7.51 -15.35 5.93
C LYS A 83 6.68 -16.61 5.68
N THR A 84 6.00 -17.09 6.72
CA THR A 84 5.17 -18.30 6.64
C THR A 84 3.96 -18.08 5.73
N MET A 85 3.30 -16.94 5.87
CA MET A 85 2.14 -16.57 5.04
C MET A 85 2.52 -16.35 3.57
N ALA A 86 3.63 -15.67 3.30
CA ALA A 86 4.15 -15.50 1.93
C ALA A 86 4.46 -16.86 1.28
N SER A 87 5.14 -17.75 2.00
CA SER A 87 5.45 -19.11 1.53
C SER A 87 4.17 -19.91 1.24
N LYS A 88 3.15 -19.80 2.10
CA LYS A 88 1.83 -20.41 1.85
C LYS A 88 1.21 -19.90 0.55
N LEU A 89 1.17 -18.59 0.33
CA LEU A 89 0.56 -18.00 -0.88
C LEU A 89 1.27 -18.45 -2.17
N VAL A 90 2.59 -18.61 -2.13
CA VAL A 90 3.40 -19.15 -3.24
C VAL A 90 3.10 -20.63 -3.46
N ASN A 91 3.15 -21.45 -2.41
CA ASN A 91 2.90 -22.89 -2.47
C ASN A 91 1.47 -23.23 -2.90
N ASP A 92 0.53 -22.35 -2.58
CA ASP A 92 -0.86 -22.43 -3.03
C ASP A 92 -1.05 -22.09 -4.52
N ASN A 93 0.03 -21.87 -5.26
CA ASN A 93 0.06 -21.56 -6.69
C ASN A 93 -0.76 -20.31 -7.06
N SER A 94 -0.59 -19.24 -6.28
CA SER A 94 -1.14 -17.93 -6.64
C SER A 94 -0.61 -17.50 -8.01
N THR A 95 -1.51 -17.06 -8.89
CA THR A 95 -1.20 -16.55 -10.23
C THR A 95 -0.59 -15.15 -10.16
N VAL A 96 -1.06 -14.32 -9.23
CA VAL A 96 -0.53 -13.00 -8.91
C VAL A 96 -0.56 -12.83 -7.39
N LEU A 97 0.45 -12.17 -6.84
CA LEU A 97 0.53 -11.80 -5.43
C LEU A 97 0.34 -10.29 -5.31
N PHE A 98 -0.42 -9.85 -4.31
CA PHE A 98 -0.60 -8.44 -3.97
C PHE A 98 -0.08 -8.20 -2.55
N GLY A 99 1.01 -7.44 -2.44
CA GLY A 99 1.65 -7.14 -1.17
C GLY A 99 1.22 -5.77 -0.66
N ILE A 100 0.40 -5.74 0.39
CA ILE A 100 -0.01 -4.51 1.08
C ILE A 100 1.01 -4.23 2.18
N THR A 101 1.68 -3.07 2.11
CA THR A 101 2.87 -2.66 2.91
C THR A 101 4.22 -3.17 2.42
N THR A 102 5.27 -2.40 2.70
CA THR A 102 6.68 -2.73 2.42
C THR A 102 7.12 -4.11 2.96
N PRO A 103 6.92 -4.45 4.25
CA PRO A 103 7.39 -5.74 4.78
C PRO A 103 6.63 -6.93 4.20
N ALA A 104 5.34 -6.79 3.87
CA ALA A 104 4.60 -7.84 3.17
C ALA A 104 5.15 -8.06 1.75
N ALA A 105 5.42 -6.99 1.00
CA ALA A 105 6.03 -7.07 -0.31
C ALA A 105 7.43 -7.73 -0.25
N GLN A 106 8.24 -7.39 0.75
CA GLN A 106 9.56 -8.00 0.94
C GLN A 106 9.46 -9.49 1.25
N ALA A 107 8.51 -9.90 2.09
CA ALA A 107 8.29 -11.31 2.37
C ALA A 107 7.88 -12.09 1.11
N LEU A 108 6.98 -11.53 0.28
CA LEU A 108 6.60 -12.13 -0.99
C LEU A 108 7.78 -12.23 -1.96
N ALA A 109 8.58 -11.16 -2.10
CA ALA A 109 9.75 -11.12 -2.95
C ALA A 109 10.81 -12.16 -2.54
N ASN A 110 11.00 -12.35 -1.24
CA ASN A 110 11.90 -13.38 -0.70
C ASN A 110 11.38 -14.81 -0.92
N SER A 111 10.07 -15.00 -1.06
CA SER A 111 9.46 -16.31 -1.27
C SER A 111 9.38 -16.73 -2.74
N THR A 112 9.50 -15.80 -3.71
CA THR A 112 9.43 -16.13 -5.14
C THR A 112 10.06 -15.07 -6.04
N THR A 113 10.79 -15.54 -7.05
CA THR A 113 11.28 -14.74 -8.18
C THR A 113 10.50 -14.97 -9.47
N LYS A 114 9.47 -15.83 -9.43
CA LYS A 114 8.70 -16.26 -10.62
C LYS A 114 7.29 -15.71 -10.65
N THR A 115 6.59 -15.75 -9.52
CA THR A 115 5.18 -15.30 -9.45
C THR A 115 5.14 -13.78 -9.52
N PRO A 116 4.32 -13.17 -10.39
CA PRO A 116 4.12 -11.73 -10.40
C PRO A 116 3.69 -11.19 -9.04
N ILE A 117 4.34 -10.11 -8.59
CA ILE A 117 4.01 -9.39 -7.36
C ILE A 117 3.61 -7.95 -7.76
N VAL A 118 2.41 -7.55 -7.35
CA VAL A 118 1.91 -6.19 -7.43
C VAL A 118 2.03 -5.56 -6.04
N LEU A 119 2.75 -4.45 -5.95
CA LEU A 119 2.87 -3.64 -4.73
C LEU A 119 1.58 -2.84 -4.50
N GLY A 120 1.08 -2.87 -3.27
CA GLY A 120 0.00 -2.03 -2.77
C GLY A 120 0.47 -1.19 -1.60
N ALA A 121 0.76 0.08 -1.84
CA ALA A 121 1.29 0.99 -0.82
C ALA A 121 2.68 0.61 -0.29
N VAL A 122 3.69 0.73 -1.17
CA VAL A 122 5.10 0.66 -0.81
C VAL A 122 5.77 2.01 -1.08
N THR A 123 6.32 2.63 -0.04
CA THR A 123 6.77 4.02 -0.10
C THR A 123 8.00 4.22 -0.97
N ASP A 124 9.02 3.37 -0.84
CA ASP A 124 10.21 3.41 -1.70
C ASP A 124 10.61 1.98 -2.10
N PRO A 125 10.04 1.45 -3.20
CA PRO A 125 10.32 0.09 -3.65
C PRO A 125 11.80 -0.18 -3.94
N ARG A 126 12.54 0.84 -4.40
CA ARG A 126 13.97 0.71 -4.70
C ARG A 126 14.79 0.65 -3.41
N ALA A 127 14.56 1.57 -2.47
CA ALA A 127 15.26 1.55 -1.19
C ALA A 127 14.92 0.31 -0.35
N ALA A 128 13.70 -0.23 -0.51
CA ALA A 128 13.28 -1.48 0.12
C ALA A 128 13.90 -2.74 -0.53
N GLY A 129 14.67 -2.60 -1.62
CA GLY A 129 15.31 -3.71 -2.33
C GLY A 129 14.36 -4.55 -3.18
N LEU A 130 13.15 -4.06 -3.44
CA LEU A 130 12.12 -4.78 -4.21
C LEU A 130 12.33 -4.63 -5.73
N VAL A 131 12.87 -3.51 -6.18
CA VAL A 131 13.16 -3.26 -7.60
C VAL A 131 14.51 -2.58 -7.77
N LYS A 132 15.17 -2.82 -8.90
CA LYS A 132 16.44 -2.14 -9.24
C LYS A 132 16.21 -0.69 -9.66
N ASN A 133 15.13 -0.45 -10.40
CA ASN A 133 14.75 0.83 -10.96
C ASN A 133 13.21 0.90 -11.00
N ASN A 134 12.63 2.01 -10.54
CA ASN A 134 11.16 2.13 -10.46
C ASN A 134 10.51 2.26 -11.84
N GLN A 135 11.22 2.74 -12.86
CA GLN A 135 10.75 2.90 -14.23
C GLN A 135 10.95 1.63 -15.05
N HIS A 136 11.95 0.83 -14.68
CA HIS A 136 12.24 -0.46 -15.30
C HIS A 136 12.56 -1.51 -14.22
N PRO A 137 11.53 -2.10 -13.57
CA PRO A 137 11.75 -3.02 -12.45
C PRO A 137 12.62 -4.23 -12.78
N GLY A 138 12.52 -4.77 -14.01
CA GLY A 138 13.40 -5.80 -14.54
C GLY A 138 13.24 -7.20 -13.92
N GLY A 139 12.21 -7.42 -13.11
CA GLY A 139 11.94 -8.69 -12.43
C GLY A 139 10.45 -9.05 -12.39
N ASN A 140 10.03 -9.82 -11.39
CA ASN A 140 8.63 -10.22 -11.20
C ASN A 140 7.81 -9.21 -10.38
N ILE A 141 8.36 -8.03 -10.05
CA ILE A 141 7.73 -7.04 -9.16
C ILE A 141 7.39 -5.77 -9.95
N THR A 142 6.16 -5.28 -9.77
CA THR A 142 5.66 -3.96 -10.21
C THR A 142 4.61 -3.48 -9.19
N GLY A 143 3.95 -2.35 -9.40
CA GLY A 143 2.81 -1.96 -8.57
C GLY A 143 2.73 -0.47 -8.30
N VAL A 144 2.14 -0.12 -7.17
CA VAL A 144 1.80 1.27 -6.82
C VAL A 144 2.52 1.69 -5.55
N SER A 145 3.20 2.83 -5.62
CA SER A 145 3.82 3.50 -4.49
C SER A 145 2.86 4.47 -3.83
N ASP A 146 2.88 4.51 -2.49
CA ASP A 146 2.15 5.46 -1.66
C ASP A 146 3.01 6.65 -1.21
N GLN A 147 4.12 6.91 -1.90
CA GLN A 147 5.06 7.97 -1.54
C GLN A 147 4.32 9.30 -1.29
N ALA A 148 4.38 9.78 -0.05
CA ALA A 148 3.68 10.97 0.38
C ALA A 148 4.28 12.25 -0.27
N PRO A 149 3.45 13.27 -0.55
CA PRO A 149 3.90 14.57 -1.05
C PRO A 149 4.51 15.41 0.09
N ILE A 150 5.63 14.96 0.65
CA ILE A 150 6.25 15.54 1.86
C ILE A 150 6.52 17.03 1.72
N ARG A 151 6.86 17.51 0.52
CA ARG A 151 7.07 18.95 0.30
C ARG A 151 5.78 19.74 0.52
N GLU A 152 4.67 19.30 -0.07
CA GLU A 152 3.35 19.93 0.10
C GLU A 152 2.89 19.86 1.55
N GLN A 153 3.16 18.75 2.25
CA GLN A 153 2.84 18.59 3.67
C GLN A 153 3.64 19.59 4.55
N LEU A 154 4.92 19.80 4.27
CA LEU A 154 5.74 20.77 5.01
C LEU A 154 5.34 22.22 4.70
N ASP A 155 5.02 22.52 3.44
CA ASP A 155 4.50 23.83 3.05
C ASP A 155 3.14 24.10 3.73
N LEU A 156 2.28 23.09 3.86
CA LEU A 156 1.03 23.17 4.60
C LEU A 156 1.25 23.45 6.10
N ILE A 157 2.18 22.74 6.74
CA ILE A 157 2.52 22.97 8.15
C ILE A 157 2.96 24.43 8.35
N LYS A 158 3.77 25.00 7.45
CA LYS A 158 4.16 26.42 7.52
C LYS A 158 2.98 27.37 7.39
N GLN A 159 1.98 27.04 6.57
CA GLN A 159 0.77 27.87 6.44
C GLN A 159 -0.07 27.85 7.72
N PHE A 160 -0.23 26.69 8.36
CA PHE A 160 -0.92 26.57 9.64
C PHE A 160 -0.14 27.20 10.80
N MET A 161 1.19 27.05 10.78
CA MET A 161 2.09 27.40 11.87
C MET A 161 3.24 28.31 11.38
N PRO A 162 2.96 29.53 10.90
CA PRO A 162 3.98 30.42 10.31
C PRO A 162 5.06 30.87 11.31
N ARG A 163 4.79 30.76 12.61
CA ARG A 163 5.71 31.11 13.70
C ARG A 163 6.37 29.89 14.37
N MET A 164 6.23 28.70 13.79
CA MET A 164 6.84 27.47 14.31
C MET A 164 8.37 27.61 14.36
N LYS A 165 8.97 27.24 15.50
CA LYS A 165 10.43 27.22 15.66
C LYS A 165 10.98 25.82 15.45
N THR A 166 10.34 24.79 16.02
CA THR A 166 10.83 23.41 15.97
C THR A 166 9.73 22.43 15.58
N LEU A 167 9.93 21.71 14.48
CA LEU A 167 9.10 20.58 14.07
C LEU A 167 9.65 19.28 14.68
N GLY A 168 8.80 18.48 15.29
CA GLY A 168 9.11 17.11 15.67
C GLY A 168 8.75 16.14 14.57
N VAL A 169 9.60 15.16 14.28
CA VAL A 169 9.22 13.96 13.53
C VAL A 169 9.33 12.75 14.45
N ILE A 170 8.25 11.98 14.54
CA ILE A 170 8.22 10.69 15.23
C ILE A 170 7.98 9.58 14.21
N TYR A 171 8.79 8.52 14.25
CA TYR A 171 8.73 7.41 13.29
C TYR A 171 9.21 6.10 13.93
N THR A 172 8.89 4.98 13.29
CA THR A 172 9.27 3.64 13.74
C THR A 172 10.53 3.19 13.02
N SER A 173 11.59 2.92 13.78
CA SER A 173 12.90 2.55 13.19
C SER A 173 12.90 1.17 12.54
N SER A 174 11.97 0.29 12.94
CA SER A 174 11.77 -1.05 12.38
C SER A 174 10.87 -1.08 11.13
N ASP A 175 10.26 0.06 10.73
CA ASP A 175 9.44 0.19 9.53
C ASP A 175 10.22 0.92 8.43
N ALA A 176 10.60 0.21 7.37
CA ALA A 176 11.35 0.76 6.25
C ALA A 176 10.63 1.93 5.55
N SER A 177 9.29 1.93 5.54
CA SER A 177 8.46 2.99 4.96
C SER A 177 8.59 4.27 5.79
N ALA A 178 8.54 4.14 7.12
CA ALA A 178 8.69 5.23 8.06
C ALA A 178 10.11 5.83 8.02
N VAL A 179 11.13 4.98 7.90
CA VAL A 179 12.53 5.40 7.74
C VAL A 179 12.73 6.18 6.44
N ALA A 180 12.17 5.71 5.31
CA ALA A 180 12.23 6.41 4.03
C ALA A 180 11.55 7.80 4.12
N GLY A 181 10.35 7.86 4.71
CA GLY A 181 9.62 9.10 4.95
C GLY A 181 10.38 10.08 5.84
N TYR A 182 10.95 9.61 6.96
CA TYR A 182 11.81 10.42 7.83
C TYR A 182 13.00 11.01 7.06
N HIS A 183 13.71 10.21 6.28
CA HIS A 183 14.85 10.71 5.51
C HIS A 183 14.44 11.77 4.50
N GLN A 184 13.28 11.64 3.86
CA GLN A 184 12.75 12.65 2.94
C GLN A 184 12.32 13.93 3.69
N ILE A 185 11.60 13.81 4.82
CA ILE A 185 11.26 14.96 5.69
C ILE A 185 12.54 15.69 6.12
N LYS A 186 13.55 14.98 6.59
CA LYS A 186 14.84 15.57 7.00
C LYS A 186 15.52 16.33 5.87
N ARG A 187 15.53 15.78 4.65
CA ARG A 187 16.10 16.46 3.47
C ARG A 187 15.31 17.73 3.12
N GLU A 188 14.00 17.66 3.09
CA GLU A 188 13.15 18.82 2.75
C GLU A 188 13.19 19.90 3.84
N CYS A 189 13.16 19.54 5.13
CA CYS A 189 13.33 20.49 6.22
C CYS A 189 14.67 21.24 6.12
N ARG A 190 15.76 20.56 5.75
CA ARG A 190 17.06 21.22 5.49
C ARG A 190 16.98 22.25 4.37
N LYS A 191 16.35 21.91 3.24
CA LYS A 191 16.15 22.84 2.11
C LYS A 191 15.23 24.01 2.47
N MET A 192 14.29 23.80 3.38
CA MET A 192 13.29 24.78 3.81
C MET A 192 13.69 25.59 5.04
N HIS A 193 14.90 25.35 5.57
CA HIS A 193 15.39 25.91 6.83
C HIS A 193 14.43 25.71 8.02
N ILE A 194 13.78 24.54 8.09
CA ILE A 194 12.94 24.13 9.23
C ILE A 194 13.84 23.40 10.24
N SER A 195 13.84 23.86 11.50
CA SER A 195 14.47 23.11 12.60
C SER A 195 13.68 21.84 12.88
N LEU A 196 14.33 20.68 12.74
CA LEU A 196 13.70 19.37 12.89
C LEU A 196 14.37 18.59 14.03
N LYS A 197 13.57 18.12 14.99
CA LYS A 197 13.99 17.12 15.99
C LYS A 197 13.37 15.78 15.65
N ALA A 198 14.21 14.74 15.65
CA ALA A 198 13.80 13.39 15.29
C ALA A 198 13.70 12.49 16.52
N TYR A 199 12.62 11.74 16.60
CA TYR A 199 12.34 10.77 17.65
C TYR A 199 11.96 9.45 16.98
N SER A 200 12.52 8.35 17.45
CA SER A 200 12.22 7.02 16.92
C SER A 200 11.69 6.11 18.00
N ILE A 201 10.71 5.29 17.66
CA ILE A 201 10.23 4.16 18.45
C ILE A 201 10.64 2.85 17.78
N ALA A 202 10.82 1.77 18.54
CA ALA A 202 11.03 0.45 17.97
C ALA A 202 9.71 -0.27 17.69
N ASN A 203 8.70 0.00 18.53
CA ASN A 203 7.35 -0.56 18.46
C ASN A 203 6.33 0.36 19.18
N SER A 204 5.05 0.00 19.15
CA SER A 204 3.97 0.81 19.71
C SER A 204 4.04 1.04 21.23
N ASN A 205 4.71 0.18 22.00
CA ASN A 205 4.80 0.33 23.45
C ASN A 205 5.65 1.55 23.85
N ASP A 206 6.63 1.91 23.02
CA ASP A 206 7.50 3.07 23.25
C ASP A 206 6.77 4.40 22.99
N LEU A 207 5.66 4.38 22.23
CA LEU A 207 5.01 5.58 21.69
C LEU A 207 4.56 6.54 22.79
N ASN A 208 4.03 6.03 23.91
CA ASN A 208 3.54 6.91 24.97
C ASN A 208 4.66 7.79 25.54
N GLN A 209 5.74 7.17 26.03
CA GLN A 209 6.85 7.87 26.66
C GLN A 209 7.62 8.75 25.66
N VAL A 210 7.90 8.24 24.46
CA VAL A 210 8.67 8.99 23.45
C VAL A 210 7.88 10.20 22.94
N SER A 211 6.56 10.06 22.76
CA SER A 211 5.73 11.20 22.33
C SER A 211 5.64 12.28 23.41
N GLU A 212 5.45 11.93 24.69
CA GLU A 212 5.46 12.90 25.80
C GLU A 212 6.78 13.68 25.87
N GLN A 213 7.91 12.98 25.78
CA GLN A 213 9.23 13.62 25.75
C GLN A 213 9.37 14.57 24.55
N MET A 214 9.00 14.11 23.35
CA MET A 214 9.05 14.92 22.13
C MET A 214 8.23 16.20 22.28
N LEU A 215 6.99 16.09 22.75
CA LEU A 215 6.02 17.18 22.83
C LEU A 215 6.47 18.32 23.75
N SER A 216 7.32 18.03 24.75
CA SER A 216 7.95 19.06 25.58
C SER A 216 8.99 19.92 24.85
N GLN A 217 9.42 19.51 23.64
CA GLN A 217 10.56 20.09 22.93
C GLN A 217 10.24 20.64 21.54
N VAL A 218 8.99 20.52 21.08
CA VAL A 218 8.58 20.85 19.71
C VAL A 218 7.29 21.68 19.70
N ASP A 219 7.03 22.34 18.59
CA ASP A 219 5.84 23.19 18.39
C ASP A 219 4.73 22.46 17.64
N ALA A 220 5.10 21.50 16.80
CA ALA A 220 4.20 20.65 16.03
C ALA A 220 4.88 19.30 15.76
N VAL A 221 4.10 18.31 15.38
CA VAL A 221 4.57 16.97 15.03
C VAL A 221 4.18 16.65 13.59
N ILE A 222 5.12 16.14 12.80
CA ILE A 222 4.85 15.45 11.54
C ILE A 222 5.05 13.95 11.71
N VAL A 223 4.14 13.15 11.18
CA VAL A 223 4.26 11.68 11.16
C VAL A 223 4.32 11.22 9.70
N PRO A 224 5.41 10.55 9.25
CA PRO A 224 5.47 9.98 7.91
C PRO A 224 4.49 8.81 7.75
N THR A 225 4.45 8.18 6.58
CA THR A 225 3.77 6.88 6.44
C THR A 225 4.43 5.85 7.36
N ASP A 226 3.72 5.45 8.40
CA ASP A 226 4.20 4.57 9.47
C ASP A 226 3.06 3.69 9.98
N ASN A 227 3.17 2.38 9.78
CA ASN A 227 2.09 1.44 10.12
C ASN A 227 1.90 1.31 11.63
N THR A 228 2.99 1.37 12.40
CA THR A 228 2.96 1.23 13.87
C THR A 228 2.28 2.43 14.51
N ILE A 229 2.63 3.64 14.08
CA ILE A 229 2.00 4.86 14.59
C ILE A 229 0.57 4.99 14.07
N ALA A 230 0.27 4.60 12.82
CA ALA A 230 -1.10 4.58 12.31
C ALA A 230 -2.01 3.65 13.15
N GLY A 231 -1.51 2.46 13.52
CA GLY A 231 -2.22 1.54 14.41
C GLY A 231 -2.41 2.06 15.83
N ALA A 232 -1.53 2.96 16.31
CA ALA A 232 -1.55 3.51 17.65
C ALA A 232 -1.83 5.03 17.70
N MET A 233 -2.44 5.59 16.65
CA MET A 233 -2.57 7.05 16.45
C MET A 233 -3.30 7.73 17.61
N GLN A 234 -4.28 7.06 18.22
CA GLN A 234 -5.04 7.61 19.36
C GLN A 234 -4.14 7.92 20.56
N THR A 235 -3.10 7.12 20.81
CA THR A 235 -2.12 7.37 21.88
C THR A 235 -1.34 8.65 21.60
N LEU A 236 -0.85 8.83 20.36
CA LEU A 236 -0.14 10.04 19.97
C LEU A 236 -1.02 11.28 20.07
N VAL A 237 -2.26 11.22 19.56
CA VAL A 237 -3.22 12.33 19.60
C VAL A 237 -3.55 12.70 21.05
N LYS A 238 -3.81 11.73 21.93
CA LYS A 238 -4.08 11.98 23.35
C LYS A 238 -2.95 12.80 24.00
N ASN A 239 -1.70 12.40 23.78
CA ASN A 239 -0.54 13.07 24.37
C ASN A 239 -0.34 14.46 23.74
N ALA A 240 -0.51 14.58 22.43
CA ALA A 240 -0.39 15.84 21.71
C ALA A 240 -1.47 16.86 22.12
N ASP A 241 -2.71 16.39 22.31
CA ASP A 241 -3.81 17.19 22.82
C ASP A 241 -3.55 17.70 24.25
N ALA A 242 -3.05 16.84 25.14
CA ALA A 242 -2.69 17.24 26.50
C ALA A 242 -1.58 18.31 26.51
N ALA A 243 -0.68 18.28 25.53
CA ALA A 243 0.38 19.26 25.35
C ALA A 243 -0.03 20.48 24.48
N ASN A 244 -1.27 20.52 23.96
CA ASN A 244 -1.74 21.51 22.97
C ASN A 244 -0.80 21.65 21.75
N LYS A 245 -0.34 20.52 21.19
CA LYS A 245 0.53 20.48 20.00
C LYS A 245 -0.19 19.82 18.82
N PRO A 246 -0.19 20.43 17.63
CA PRO A 246 -0.79 19.82 16.46
C PRO A 246 0.04 18.66 15.90
N VAL A 247 -0.66 17.63 15.43
CA VAL A 247 -0.09 16.49 14.69
C VAL A 247 -0.53 16.57 13.22
N PHE A 248 0.42 16.55 12.31
CA PHE A 248 0.23 16.54 10.86
C PHE A 248 0.70 15.19 10.29
N PRO A 249 -0.19 14.19 10.16
CA PRO A 249 0.17 12.87 9.69
C PRO A 249 0.23 12.80 8.16
N ALA A 250 0.86 11.77 7.60
CA ALA A 250 0.92 11.56 6.15
C ALA A 250 -0.41 11.05 5.54
N THR A 251 -1.29 10.45 6.35
CA THR A 251 -2.50 9.77 5.88
C THR A 251 -3.80 10.43 6.35
N ASP A 252 -4.80 10.41 5.48
CA ASP A 252 -6.17 10.85 5.70
C ASP A 252 -6.82 10.20 6.93
N THR A 253 -6.66 8.89 7.10
CA THR A 253 -7.26 8.15 8.22
C THR A 253 -6.72 8.61 9.58
N MET A 254 -5.47 9.07 9.64
CA MET A 254 -4.88 9.61 10.87
C MET A 254 -5.37 11.04 11.14
N VAL A 255 -5.68 11.82 10.10
CA VAL A 255 -6.38 13.12 10.27
C VAL A 255 -7.76 12.91 10.89
N LYS A 256 -8.50 11.89 10.44
CA LYS A 256 -9.79 11.50 11.04
C LYS A 256 -9.67 11.12 12.52
N GLN A 257 -8.54 10.55 12.92
CA GLN A 257 -8.26 10.12 14.30
C GLN A 257 -7.74 11.24 15.22
N GLY A 258 -7.62 12.48 14.73
CA GLY A 258 -7.22 13.64 15.53
C GLY A 258 -5.93 14.32 15.05
N GLY A 259 -5.39 13.94 13.89
CA GLY A 259 -4.46 14.80 13.15
C GLY A 259 -5.18 16.06 12.64
N VAL A 260 -4.43 17.13 12.39
CA VAL A 260 -4.98 18.44 11.97
C VAL A 260 -5.31 18.46 10.49
N ALA A 261 -4.31 18.20 9.65
CA ALA A 261 -4.44 18.30 8.21
C ALA A 261 -3.31 17.57 7.49
N THR A 262 -3.51 17.25 6.23
CA THR A 262 -2.46 16.72 5.35
C THR A 262 -2.82 16.88 3.87
N TYR A 263 -1.81 16.70 3.02
CA TYR A 263 -2.02 16.27 1.64
C TYR A 263 -1.75 14.77 1.59
N SER A 264 -2.81 13.97 1.41
CA SER A 264 -2.73 12.51 1.52
C SER A 264 -2.83 11.82 0.17
N VAL A 265 -2.12 10.70 0.02
CA VAL A 265 -2.42 9.75 -1.04
C VAL A 265 -3.69 8.98 -0.67
N ASN A 266 -4.68 8.96 -1.56
CA ASN A 266 -5.94 8.25 -1.30
C ASN A 266 -5.71 6.74 -1.25
N GLN A 267 -5.95 6.14 -0.09
CA GLN A 267 -5.64 4.74 0.21
C GLN A 267 -6.47 3.77 -0.64
N ARG A 268 -7.76 4.08 -0.82
CA ARG A 268 -8.67 3.29 -1.65
C ARG A 268 -8.25 3.30 -3.13
N ALA A 269 -7.79 4.44 -3.63
CA ALA A 269 -7.32 4.60 -5.00
C ALA A 269 -6.03 3.78 -5.27
N LEU A 270 -5.15 3.64 -4.28
CA LEU A 270 -3.99 2.73 -4.37
C LEU A 270 -4.43 1.28 -4.60
N GLY A 271 -5.44 0.83 -3.85
CA GLY A 271 -6.05 -0.49 -4.03
C GLY A 271 -6.66 -0.69 -5.41
N VAL A 272 -7.45 0.28 -5.87
CA VAL A 272 -8.04 0.31 -7.22
C VAL A 272 -6.96 0.18 -8.29
N GLN A 273 -5.88 0.97 -8.19
CA GLN A 273 -4.81 0.93 -9.18
C GLN A 273 -4.04 -0.41 -9.14
N GLY A 274 -3.78 -0.95 -7.95
CA GLY A 274 -3.21 -2.28 -7.78
C GLY A 274 -4.06 -3.38 -8.44
N ALA A 275 -5.38 -3.31 -8.32
CA ALA A 275 -6.29 -4.26 -8.96
C ALA A 275 -6.24 -4.17 -10.49
N LYS A 276 -6.21 -2.96 -11.06
CA LYS A 276 -6.06 -2.76 -12.52
C LYS A 276 -4.76 -3.37 -13.03
N MET A 277 -3.66 -3.18 -12.30
CA MET A 277 -2.36 -3.80 -12.64
C MET A 277 -2.43 -5.33 -12.54
N THR A 278 -3.03 -5.87 -11.48
CA THR A 278 -3.28 -7.33 -11.36
C THR A 278 -4.09 -7.85 -12.54
N VAL A 279 -5.17 -7.17 -12.93
CA VAL A 279 -6.02 -7.56 -14.04
C VAL A 279 -5.26 -7.53 -15.37
N ALA A 280 -4.42 -6.51 -15.60
CA ALA A 280 -3.58 -6.44 -16.79
C ALA A 280 -2.59 -7.63 -16.85
N ILE A 281 -2.01 -8.03 -15.72
CA ILE A 281 -1.14 -9.22 -15.63
C ILE A 281 -1.93 -10.51 -15.87
N LEU A 282 -3.10 -10.67 -15.24
CA LEU A 282 -3.97 -11.85 -15.43
C LEU A 282 -4.43 -12.01 -16.88
N LYS A 283 -4.68 -10.90 -17.58
CA LYS A 283 -5.04 -10.86 -19.00
C LYS A 283 -3.82 -11.01 -19.94
N GLY A 284 -2.61 -11.15 -19.41
CA GLY A 284 -1.37 -11.26 -20.20
C GLY A 284 -0.96 -9.98 -20.93
N LYS A 285 -1.55 -8.83 -20.57
CA LYS A 285 -1.32 -7.52 -21.22
C LYS A 285 -0.16 -6.74 -20.61
N SER A 286 0.29 -7.13 -19.43
CA SER A 286 1.39 -6.48 -18.70
C SER A 286 2.35 -7.54 -18.15
N LYS A 287 3.64 -7.25 -18.25
CA LYS A 287 4.72 -8.02 -17.60
C LYS A 287 5.33 -7.13 -16.52
N PRO A 288 5.47 -7.62 -15.26
CA PRO A 288 6.04 -6.81 -14.18
C PRO A 288 7.40 -6.21 -14.51
N ALA A 289 8.26 -6.95 -15.22
CA ALA A 289 9.60 -6.52 -15.57
C ALA A 289 9.65 -5.19 -16.35
N ASP A 290 8.63 -4.97 -17.19
CA ASP A 290 8.54 -3.83 -18.10
C ASP A 290 7.54 -2.78 -17.63
N THR A 291 6.82 -3.04 -16.53
CA THR A 291 5.75 -2.17 -16.03
C THR A 291 6.29 -1.28 -14.91
N PRO A 292 6.38 0.05 -15.10
CA PRO A 292 6.85 0.96 -14.08
C PRO A 292 6.06 0.87 -12.78
N ILE A 293 6.72 1.18 -11.67
CA ILE A 293 6.05 1.55 -10.43
C ILE A 293 5.27 2.84 -10.67
N GLU A 294 3.98 2.80 -10.35
CA GLU A 294 3.10 3.95 -10.46
C GLU A 294 3.09 4.78 -9.18
N TYR A 295 2.90 6.08 -9.35
CA TYR A 295 2.81 7.06 -8.27
C TYR A 295 1.51 7.85 -8.40
N MET A 296 0.89 8.11 -7.25
CA MET A 296 -0.23 9.03 -7.18
C MET A 296 0.31 10.46 -7.31
N LYS A 297 -0.05 11.15 -8.40
CA LYS A 297 0.58 12.41 -8.80
C LYS A 297 0.35 13.58 -7.84
N HIS A 298 -0.77 13.60 -7.11
CA HIS A 298 -1.15 14.70 -6.23
C HIS A 298 -1.75 14.17 -4.94
N GLY A 299 -1.41 14.85 -3.83
CA GLY A 299 -2.08 14.63 -2.57
C GLY A 299 -3.49 15.21 -2.59
N THR A 300 -4.44 14.48 -2.01
CA THR A 300 -5.78 14.97 -1.71
C THR A 300 -5.72 15.79 -0.42
N PRO A 301 -6.22 17.04 -0.40
CA PRO A 301 -6.24 17.85 0.82
C PRO A 301 -7.23 17.25 1.82
N VAL A 302 -6.78 17.04 3.06
CA VAL A 302 -7.62 16.48 4.14
C VAL A 302 -7.50 17.36 5.37
N LEU A 303 -8.64 17.77 5.93
CA LEU A 303 -8.73 18.70 7.05
C LEU A 303 -9.61 18.12 8.15
N ASN A 304 -9.13 18.14 9.39
CA ASN A 304 -9.96 17.95 10.57
C ASN A 304 -10.28 19.32 11.18
N ILE A 305 -11.44 19.87 10.82
CA ILE A 305 -11.83 21.22 11.24
C ILE A 305 -12.08 21.30 12.74
N LYS A 306 -12.59 20.21 13.35
CA LYS A 306 -12.77 20.11 14.80
C LYS A 306 -11.44 20.22 15.53
N GLN A 307 -10.43 19.48 15.06
CA GLN A 307 -9.11 19.49 15.66
C GLN A 307 -8.40 20.83 15.49
N ALA A 308 -8.47 21.43 14.30
CA ALA A 308 -7.90 22.75 14.06
C ALA A 308 -8.51 23.80 15.01
N ARG A 309 -9.84 23.79 15.18
CA ARG A 309 -10.56 24.68 16.10
C ARG A 309 -10.21 24.40 17.57
N LYS A 310 -10.15 23.13 17.99
CA LYS A 310 -9.76 22.73 19.35
C LYS A 310 -8.38 23.28 19.73
N LEU A 311 -7.45 23.29 18.78
CA LEU A 311 -6.09 23.79 18.97
C LEU A 311 -5.94 25.29 18.67
N ASN A 312 -7.04 26.02 18.43
CA ASN A 312 -7.06 27.44 18.06
C ASN A 312 -6.14 27.78 16.86
N LEU A 313 -6.06 26.88 15.88
CA LEU A 313 -5.28 27.09 14.67
C LEU A 313 -6.08 27.90 13.64
N GLN A 314 -5.44 28.88 13.03
CA GLN A 314 -5.98 29.56 11.86
C GLN A 314 -5.84 28.65 10.65
N ILE A 315 -6.98 28.24 10.08
CA ILE A 315 -7.02 27.38 8.90
C ILE A 315 -6.67 28.25 7.67
N PRO A 316 -5.70 27.85 6.83
CA PRO A 316 -5.40 28.57 5.60
C PRO A 316 -6.60 28.53 4.65
N ALA A 317 -7.14 29.69 4.27
CA ALA A 317 -8.40 29.79 3.52
C ALA A 317 -8.38 29.04 2.18
N GLN A 318 -7.25 29.08 1.46
CA GLN A 318 -7.11 28.35 0.20
C GLN A 318 -7.11 26.83 0.44
N PHE A 319 -6.45 26.35 1.50
CA PHE A 319 -6.44 24.94 1.85
C PHE A 319 -7.83 24.45 2.28
N GLU A 320 -8.57 25.23 3.08
CA GLU A 320 -9.95 24.90 3.47
C GLU A 320 -10.84 24.72 2.25
N LYS A 321 -10.78 25.68 1.31
CA LYS A 321 -11.53 25.60 0.05
C LYS A 321 -11.15 24.37 -0.79
N ASP A 322 -9.87 24.07 -0.90
CA ASP A 322 -9.41 22.88 -1.65
C ASP A 322 -9.84 21.58 -0.96
N ALA A 323 -9.81 21.51 0.38
CA ALA A 323 -10.34 20.38 1.14
C ALA A 323 -11.85 20.19 0.94
N GLU A 324 -12.64 21.26 0.91
CA GLU A 324 -14.08 21.19 0.68
C GLU A 324 -14.47 20.77 -0.74
N THR A 325 -13.69 21.19 -1.74
CA THR A 325 -14.06 21.02 -3.16
C THR A 325 -13.41 19.82 -3.83
N LYS A 326 -12.22 19.41 -3.38
CA LYS A 326 -11.38 18.38 -4.02
C LYS A 326 -10.88 17.34 -3.03
N GLY A 327 -11.22 17.45 -1.75
CA GLY A 327 -10.66 16.62 -0.70
C GLY A 327 -11.69 16.18 0.33
N GLU A 328 -11.22 16.06 1.57
CA GLU A 328 -12.06 15.59 2.68
C GLU A 328 -11.98 16.54 3.88
N VAL A 329 -13.14 16.84 4.46
CA VAL A 329 -13.26 17.63 5.70
C VAL A 329 -13.95 16.80 6.76
N TYR A 330 -13.23 16.46 7.82
CA TYR A 330 -13.79 15.85 9.01
C TYR A 330 -14.33 16.94 9.93
N LYS A 331 -15.66 16.95 10.06
CA LYS A 331 -16.43 17.93 10.83
C LYS A 331 -16.76 17.47 12.22
#